data_AF-M3D7Y6-F1
#
_entry.id   AF-M3D7Y6-F1
#
_cell.length_a   1.000
_cell.length_b   1.000
_cell.length_c   1.000
_cell.angle_alpha   90.00
_cell.angle_beta   90.00
_cell.angle_gamma   90.00
#
_symmetry.space_group_name_H-M   'P 1'
#
loop_
_entity.id
_entity.type
_entity.pdbx_description
1 polymer ?
#
loop_
_entity_poly.entity_id
_entity_poly.type
_entity_poly.pdbx_seq_one_letter_code
_entity_poly.pdbx_strand_id
1 'polypeptide(L)'
;MFWKLLHSSGCTDIRLRPEQDVDLPRLYSMGNTNIVARPSRHAAELSKAESAAGTPVLEEKIRAFRPEAVCIVGKGIWESIWRWRHQRAIRKDEFQYGWQKESERIGKTADWPGAAVFVATATSGLAANTKPHEKEAIWLPFGQWVKRRRQERAESRL
;
A
#
# COMPACT_ATOMS: atom_id res chain seq x y z
N MET A 1 -5.12 -7.02 -11.88
CA MET A 1 -3.86 -7.72 -11.55
C MET A 1 -3.62 -7.94 -10.05
N PHE A 2 -4.38 -7.31 -9.14
CA PHE A 2 -4.10 -7.29 -7.69
C PHE A 2 -3.82 -8.68 -7.09
N TRP A 3 -4.75 -9.63 -7.22
CA TRP A 3 -4.59 -10.99 -6.69
C TRP A 3 -3.42 -11.77 -7.27
N LYS A 4 -3.13 -11.57 -8.56
CA LYS A 4 -1.95 -12.17 -9.18
C LYS A 4 -0.67 -11.62 -8.54
N LEU A 5 -0.59 -10.31 -8.34
CA LEU A 5 0.59 -9.65 -7.77
C LEU A 5 0.79 -9.98 -6.28
N LEU A 6 -0.28 -10.12 -5.50
CA LEU A 6 -0.18 -10.62 -4.13
C LEU A 6 0.42 -12.03 -4.07
N HIS A 7 -0.02 -12.91 -4.97
CA HIS A 7 0.51 -14.27 -5.00
C HIS A 7 1.94 -14.32 -5.52
N SER A 8 2.21 -13.69 -6.67
CA SER A 8 3.54 -13.76 -7.30
C SER A 8 4.62 -13.05 -6.49
N SER A 9 4.27 -12.08 -5.64
CA SER A 9 5.22 -11.45 -4.71
C SER A 9 5.48 -12.28 -3.45
N GLY A 10 4.61 -13.25 -3.13
CA GLY A 10 4.64 -14.02 -1.89
C GLY A 10 3.87 -13.38 -0.73
N CYS A 11 3.07 -12.34 -0.96
CA CYS A 11 2.12 -11.84 0.06
C CYS A 11 1.05 -12.89 0.40
N THR A 12 0.68 -13.74 -0.56
CA THR A 12 -0.17 -14.92 -0.36
C THR A 12 0.50 -16.15 -0.97
N ASP A 13 0.36 -17.29 -0.29
CA ASP A 13 0.89 -18.60 -0.72
C ASP A 13 0.11 -19.18 -1.90
N ILE A 14 -1.19 -18.86 -2.01
CA ILE A 14 -2.04 -19.18 -3.15
C ILE A 14 -2.58 -17.92 -3.82
N ARG A 15 -3.03 -18.06 -5.07
CA ARG A 15 -3.78 -17.01 -5.77
C ARG A 15 -5.24 -17.01 -5.33
N LEU A 16 -5.58 -16.07 -4.46
CA LEU A 16 -6.95 -15.84 -4.02
C LEU A 16 -7.82 -15.23 -5.14
N ARG A 17 -9.13 -15.37 -4.98
CA ARG A 17 -10.15 -14.72 -5.80
C ARG A 17 -10.67 -13.44 -5.13
N PRO A 18 -11.25 -12.49 -5.87
CA PRO A 18 -11.83 -11.26 -5.31
C PRO A 18 -12.81 -11.48 -4.15
N GLU A 19 -13.60 -12.55 -4.20
CA GLU A 19 -14.62 -12.87 -3.20
C GLU A 19 -14.01 -13.33 -1.86
N GLN A 20 -12.69 -13.53 -1.80
CA GLN A 20 -11.96 -13.97 -0.62
C GLN A 20 -11.23 -12.80 0.07
N ASP A 21 -11.56 -11.55 -0.26
CA ASP A 21 -10.93 -10.38 0.34
C ASP A 21 -11.19 -10.27 1.85
N VAL A 22 -12.39 -10.63 2.29
CA VAL A 22 -12.80 -10.69 3.70
C VAL A 22 -11.97 -11.66 4.54
N ASP A 23 -11.35 -12.65 3.89
CA ASP A 23 -10.52 -13.65 4.56
C ASP A 23 -9.06 -13.20 4.73
N LEU A 24 -8.61 -12.14 4.05
CA LEU A 24 -7.22 -11.67 4.12
C LEU A 24 -6.74 -11.38 5.55
N PRO A 25 -7.53 -10.74 6.44
CA PRO A 25 -7.09 -10.51 7.81
C PRO A 25 -6.86 -11.81 8.57
N ARG A 26 -7.80 -12.76 8.44
CA ARG A 26 -7.76 -14.04 9.16
C ARG A 26 -6.65 -14.95 8.65
N LEU A 27 -6.52 -15.10 7.33
CA LEU A 27 -5.58 -16.03 6.71
C LEU A 27 -4.15 -15.49 6.65
N TYR A 28 -4.01 -14.16 6.50
CA TYR A 28 -2.73 -13.55 6.11
C TYR A 28 -2.31 -12.37 6.99
N SER A 29 -3.12 -11.99 7.99
CA SER A 29 -2.89 -10.78 8.79
C SER A 29 -2.71 -9.53 7.90
N MET A 30 -3.50 -9.44 6.83
CA MET A 30 -3.50 -8.30 5.90
C MET A 30 -4.91 -7.71 5.80
N GLY A 31 -5.00 -6.38 5.79
CA GLY A 31 -6.25 -5.67 5.50
C GLY A 31 -6.13 -4.84 4.24
N ASN A 32 -7.27 -4.47 3.66
CA ASN A 32 -7.37 -3.53 2.55
C ASN A 32 -8.17 -2.29 2.96
N THR A 33 -7.78 -1.12 2.50
CA THR A 33 -8.54 0.14 2.62
C THR A 33 -8.24 1.02 1.41
N ASN A 34 -9.09 2.03 1.18
CA ASN A 34 -8.90 3.02 0.13
C ASN A 34 -8.61 4.41 0.72
N ILE A 35 -7.90 5.24 -0.05
CA ILE A 35 -7.63 6.64 0.29
C ILE A 35 -8.90 7.52 0.18
N VAL A 36 -9.80 7.20 -0.75
CA VAL A 36 -11.10 7.88 -0.92
C VAL A 36 -12.20 6.87 -0.67
N ALA A 37 -13.22 7.26 0.10
CA ALA A 37 -14.36 6.41 0.44
C ALA A 37 -15.41 6.31 -0.70
N ARG A 38 -15.51 7.35 -1.54
CA ARG A 38 -16.47 7.39 -2.65
C ARG A 38 -16.06 6.38 -3.73
N PRO A 39 -16.99 5.52 -4.20
CA PRO A 39 -16.77 4.72 -5.39
C PRO A 39 -16.56 5.62 -6.62
N SER A 40 -15.50 5.37 -7.39
CA SER A 40 -15.21 6.02 -8.68
C SER A 40 -14.94 4.93 -9.71
N ARG A 41 -15.48 5.06 -10.93
CA ARG A 41 -15.23 4.06 -12.00
C ARG A 41 -13.78 4.13 -12.46
N HIS A 42 -13.18 5.32 -12.43
CA HIS A 42 -11.79 5.53 -12.79
C HIS A 42 -11.08 6.45 -11.78
N ALA A 43 -9.81 6.16 -11.49
CA ALA A 43 -8.98 7.03 -10.65
C ALA A 43 -8.82 8.45 -11.24
N ALA A 44 -9.05 8.63 -12.55
CA ALA A 44 -9.04 9.92 -13.22
C ALA A 44 -10.27 10.80 -12.91
N GLU A 45 -11.32 10.24 -12.32
CA GLU A 45 -12.53 10.98 -11.91
C GLU A 45 -12.36 11.71 -10.56
N LEU A 46 -11.26 11.44 -9.86
CA LEU A 46 -10.94 12.12 -8.60
C LEU A 46 -9.95 13.25 -8.89
N SER A 47 -10.30 14.48 -8.50
CA SER A 47 -9.34 15.57 -8.55
C SER A 47 -8.16 15.27 -7.62
N LYS A 48 -7.00 15.88 -7.92
CA LYS A 48 -5.80 15.78 -7.07
C LYS A 48 -6.09 16.26 -5.65
N ALA A 49 -6.93 17.28 -5.50
CA ALA A 49 -7.32 17.85 -4.21
C ALA A 49 -8.22 16.90 -3.42
N GLU A 50 -9.26 16.32 -4.04
CA GLU A 50 -10.12 15.32 -3.38
C GLU A 50 -9.34 14.09 -2.93
N SER A 51 -8.43 13.58 -3.78
CA SER A 51 -7.58 12.45 -3.42
C SER A 51 -6.62 12.78 -2.27
N ALA A 52 -6.08 14.01 -2.25
CA ALA A 52 -5.22 14.47 -1.17
C ALA A 52 -6.00 14.62 0.15
N ALA A 53 -7.25 15.13 0.09
CA ALA A 53 -8.13 15.30 1.25
C ALA A 53 -8.55 13.97 1.91
N GLY A 54 -8.41 12.84 1.22
CA GLY A 54 -8.58 11.51 1.80
C GLY A 54 -7.44 11.05 2.72
N THR A 55 -6.27 11.68 2.61
CA THR A 55 -5.07 11.35 3.41
C THR A 55 -5.32 11.35 4.92
N PRO A 56 -5.89 12.40 5.57
CA PRO A 56 -6.08 12.41 7.02
C PRO A 56 -6.95 11.26 7.52
N VAL A 57 -8.00 10.90 6.78
CA VAL A 57 -8.89 9.76 7.09
C VAL A 57 -8.14 8.43 6.97
N LEU A 58 -7.30 8.29 5.94
CA LEU A 58 -6.43 7.12 5.79
C LEU A 58 -5.45 7.01 6.97
N GLU A 59 -4.81 8.12 7.37
CA GLU A 59 -3.87 8.11 8.49
C GLU A 59 -4.56 7.77 9.81
N GLU A 60 -5.80 8.20 10.02
CA GLU A 60 -6.59 7.86 11.21
C GLU A 60 -6.85 6.36 11.30
N LYS A 61 -7.24 5.72 10.20
CA LYS A 61 -7.36 4.26 10.12
C LYS A 61 -6.03 3.57 10.44
N ILE A 62 -4.93 4.07 9.87
CA ILE A 62 -3.59 3.52 10.14
C ILE A 62 -3.21 3.68 11.61
N ARG A 63 -3.54 4.81 12.26
CA ARG A 63 -3.35 5.00 13.71
C ARG A 63 -4.19 4.04 14.55
N ALA A 64 -5.42 3.78 14.13
CA ALA A 64 -6.33 2.88 14.86
C ALA A 64 -5.87 1.41 14.80
N PHE A 65 -5.45 0.94 13.63
CA PHE A 65 -5.07 -0.46 13.41
C PHE A 65 -3.57 -0.75 13.60
N ARG A 66 -2.73 0.28 13.66
CA ARG A 66 -1.27 0.23 13.85
C ARG A 66 -0.55 -0.86 13.03
N PRO A 67 -0.79 -0.98 11.71
CA PRO A 67 -0.13 -2.00 10.90
C PRO A 67 1.38 -1.76 10.84
N GLU A 68 2.18 -2.83 10.83
CA GLU A 68 3.64 -2.71 10.75
C GLU A 68 4.11 -2.02 9.45
N ALA A 69 3.40 -2.27 8.35
CA ALA A 69 3.61 -1.62 7.07
C ALA A 69 2.30 -1.39 6.32
N VAL A 70 2.31 -0.39 5.43
CA VAL A 70 1.25 -0.08 4.47
C VAL A 70 1.82 -0.11 3.05
N CYS A 71 1.17 -0.85 2.15
CA CYS A 71 1.49 -0.87 0.73
C CYS A 71 0.56 0.09 -0.01
N ILE A 72 1.10 1.20 -0.50
CA ILE A 72 0.40 2.17 -1.33
C ILE A 72 0.38 1.65 -2.76
N VAL A 73 -0.80 1.21 -3.20
CA VAL A 73 -0.98 0.56 -4.51
C VAL A 73 -1.19 1.60 -5.60
N GLY A 74 -0.08 2.16 -6.09
CA GLY A 74 -0.06 3.06 -7.24
C GLY A 74 0.58 4.40 -6.93
N LYS A 75 1.45 4.84 -7.86
CA LYS A 75 2.15 6.13 -7.81
C LYS A 75 1.22 7.31 -7.55
N GLY A 76 0.08 7.39 -8.26
CA GLY A 76 -0.84 8.52 -8.11
C GLY A 76 -1.39 8.69 -6.68
N ILE A 77 -1.67 7.59 -5.98
CA ILE A 77 -2.11 7.62 -4.58
C ILE A 77 -0.99 8.16 -3.70
N TRP A 78 0.24 7.68 -3.91
CA TRP A 78 1.39 8.20 -3.17
C TRP A 78 1.62 9.68 -3.41
N GLU A 79 1.49 10.16 -4.65
CA GLU A 79 1.58 11.58 -4.93
C GLU A 79 0.48 12.42 -4.25
N SER A 80 -0.73 11.86 -4.07
CA SER A 80 -1.80 12.53 -3.33
C SER A 80 -1.49 12.64 -1.84
N ILE A 81 -0.99 11.56 -1.23
CA ILE A 81 -0.51 11.56 0.17
C ILE A 81 0.63 12.57 0.33
N TRP A 82 1.58 12.57 -0.60
CA TRP A 82 2.69 13.51 -0.60
C TRP A 82 2.22 14.96 -0.66
N ARG A 83 1.29 15.29 -1.58
CA ARG A 83 0.73 16.64 -1.70
C ARG A 83 0.06 17.09 -0.40
N TRP A 84 -0.68 16.21 0.27
CA TRP A 84 -1.28 16.54 1.56
C TRP A 84 -0.24 16.78 2.66
N ARG A 85 0.77 15.92 2.77
CA ARG A 85 1.76 16.00 3.86
C ARG A 85 2.78 17.12 3.67
N HIS A 86 3.21 17.33 2.44
CA HIS A 86 4.30 18.25 2.10
C HIS A 86 3.81 19.56 1.47
N GLN A 87 2.50 19.69 1.22
CA GLN A 87 1.86 20.88 0.62
C GLN A 87 2.44 21.28 -0.75
N ARG A 88 3.01 20.30 -1.47
CA ARG A 88 3.58 20.48 -2.82
C ARG A 88 3.58 19.17 -3.61
N ALA A 89 3.79 19.23 -4.92
CA ALA A 89 4.02 18.03 -5.72
C ALA A 89 5.37 17.37 -5.40
N ILE A 90 5.42 16.03 -5.47
CA ILE A 90 6.68 15.27 -5.43
C ILE A 90 7.45 15.51 -6.73
N ARG A 91 8.76 15.75 -6.64
CA ARG A 91 9.60 15.85 -7.83
C ARG A 91 9.98 14.47 -8.36
N LYS A 92 10.45 14.42 -9.61
CA LYS A 92 10.81 13.16 -10.28
C LYS A 92 11.96 12.42 -9.57
N ASP A 93 12.93 13.18 -9.06
CA ASP A 93 14.10 12.71 -8.28
C ASP A 93 13.74 12.27 -6.85
N GLU A 94 12.59 12.67 -6.34
CA GLU A 94 12.10 12.28 -5.00
C GLU A 94 11.24 11.02 -5.03
N PHE A 95 10.70 10.67 -6.20
CA PHE A 95 9.83 9.52 -6.35
C PHE A 95 10.63 8.24 -6.60
N GLN A 96 10.37 7.21 -5.80
CA GLN A 96 10.79 5.84 -6.07
C GLN A 96 9.69 4.84 -5.69
N TYR A 97 9.63 3.73 -6.43
CA TYR A 97 8.90 2.56 -5.97
C TYR A 97 9.69 1.86 -4.86
N GLY A 98 9.00 1.03 -4.08
CA GLY A 98 9.61 0.28 -2.98
C GLY A 98 9.42 0.95 -1.62
N TRP A 99 10.28 0.56 -0.67
CA TRP A 99 10.29 1.13 0.67
C TRP A 99 10.64 2.62 0.65
N GLN A 100 9.86 3.40 1.40
CA GLN A 100 10.09 4.82 1.58
C GLN A 100 10.93 5.06 2.85
N LYS A 101 11.48 6.28 2.97
CA LYS A 101 12.31 6.69 4.13
C LYS A 101 11.50 6.63 5.42
N GLU A 102 12.17 6.45 6.56
CA GLU A 102 11.54 6.47 7.90
C GLU A 102 10.82 7.80 8.22
N SER A 103 11.24 8.92 7.59
CA SER A 103 10.51 10.19 7.66
C SER A 103 9.08 10.07 7.13
N GLU A 104 8.87 9.22 6.13
CA GLU A 104 7.61 9.05 5.40
C GLU A 104 6.65 8.04 6.03
N ARG A 105 6.99 7.41 7.16
CA ARG A 105 6.04 6.56 7.90
C ARG A 105 4.72 7.30 8.16
N ILE A 106 3.61 6.58 8.07
CA ILE A 106 2.24 7.16 8.17
C ILE A 106 1.60 6.77 9.50
N GLY A 107 0.84 7.69 10.07
CA GLY A 107 0.09 7.46 11.31
C GLY A 107 0.95 7.56 12.57
N LYS A 108 2.01 8.38 12.54
CA LYS A 108 2.85 8.65 13.73
C LYS A 108 1.99 9.13 14.90
N THR A 109 2.26 8.59 16.10
CA THR A 109 1.74 9.07 17.38
C THR A 109 2.91 9.26 18.35
N ALA A 110 2.65 9.77 19.56
CA ALA A 110 3.70 9.98 20.56
C ALA A 110 4.41 8.68 20.97
N ASP A 111 3.70 7.55 20.92
CA ASP A 111 4.13 6.22 21.38
C ASP A 111 4.43 5.24 20.23
N TRP A 112 4.19 5.63 18.98
CA TRP A 112 4.34 4.74 17.82
C TRP A 112 4.92 5.49 16.61
N PRO A 113 6.02 4.99 15.99
CA PRO A 113 6.66 5.66 14.87
C PRO A 113 5.83 5.63 13.57
N GLY A 114 4.60 5.12 13.59
CA GLY A 114 3.76 4.94 12.40
C GLY A 114 4.10 3.66 11.63
N ALA A 115 3.34 3.39 10.58
CA ALA A 115 3.54 2.25 9.68
C ALA A 115 4.66 2.53 8.67
N ALA A 116 5.50 1.53 8.39
CA ALA A 116 6.46 1.61 7.28
C ALA A 116 5.71 1.71 5.95
N VAL A 117 6.18 2.55 5.01
CA VAL A 117 5.49 2.76 3.73
C VAL A 117 6.23 2.06 2.62
N PHE A 118 5.49 1.24 1.86
CA PHE A 118 5.92 0.68 0.60
C PHE A 118 5.07 1.27 -0.53
N VAL A 119 5.67 1.73 -1.62
CA VAL A 119 4.94 2.23 -2.79
C VAL A 119 5.08 1.23 -3.93
N ALA A 120 3.96 0.68 -4.37
CA ALA A 120 3.89 -0.29 -5.44
C ALA A 120 3.25 0.30 -6.71
N THR A 121 3.30 -0.47 -7.79
CA THR A 121 2.58 -0.12 -9.04
C THR A 121 1.08 -0.27 -8.88
N ALA A 122 0.33 0.50 -9.66
CA ALA A 122 -1.12 0.33 -9.74
C ALA A 122 -1.46 -1.03 -10.38
N THR A 123 -2.49 -1.68 -9.84
CA THR A 123 -2.91 -3.03 -10.24
C THR A 123 -4.04 -3.05 -11.28
N SER A 124 -4.51 -1.87 -11.68
CA SER A 124 -5.46 -1.68 -12.77
C SER A 124 -4.83 -2.04 -14.12
N GLY A 125 -5.62 -2.66 -15.00
CA GLY A 125 -5.25 -2.93 -16.39
C GLY A 125 -5.09 -1.66 -17.23
N LEU A 126 -5.69 -0.54 -16.78
CA LEU A 126 -5.60 0.77 -17.43
C LEU A 126 -4.24 1.46 -17.19
N ALA A 127 -3.49 1.02 -16.18
CA ALA A 127 -2.14 1.52 -15.92
C ALA A 127 -1.13 0.78 -16.83
N ALA A 128 -1.03 1.25 -18.08
CA ALA A 128 -0.27 0.62 -19.16
C ALA A 128 1.24 0.95 -19.19
N ASN A 129 1.70 1.89 -18.37
CA ASN A 129 3.08 2.39 -18.41
C ASN A 129 4.13 1.42 -17.81
N THR A 130 3.71 0.28 -17.26
CA THR A 130 4.61 -0.67 -16.60
C THR A 130 4.27 -2.08 -17.06
N LYS A 131 5.24 -2.79 -17.60
CA LYS A 131 5.09 -4.15 -18.09
C LYS A 131 4.79 -5.11 -16.94
N PRO A 132 4.11 -6.25 -17.17
CA PRO A 132 3.76 -7.19 -16.11
C PRO A 132 4.94 -7.63 -15.24
N HIS A 133 6.08 -7.98 -15.84
CA HIS A 133 7.28 -8.41 -15.10
C HIS A 133 7.87 -7.29 -14.23
N GLU A 134 7.82 -6.03 -14.69
CA GLU A 134 8.26 -4.87 -13.90
C GLU A 134 7.35 -4.66 -12.69
N LYS A 135 6.03 -4.88 -12.86
CA LYS A 135 5.09 -4.86 -11.73
C LYS A 135 5.45 -5.95 -10.73
N GLU A 136 5.69 -7.18 -11.19
CA GLU A 136 6.09 -8.29 -10.32
C GLU A 136 7.39 -7.99 -9.56
N ALA A 137 8.41 -7.47 -10.25
CA ALA A 137 9.69 -7.07 -9.64
C ALA A 137 9.51 -5.96 -8.59
N ILE A 138 8.65 -4.98 -8.84
CA ILE A 138 8.35 -3.91 -7.86
C ILE A 138 7.61 -4.46 -6.64
N TRP A 139 6.72 -5.44 -6.80
CA TRP A 139 5.97 -6.00 -5.68
C TRP A 139 6.78 -7.01 -4.85
N LEU A 140 7.79 -7.65 -5.45
CA LEU A 140 8.56 -8.74 -4.84
C LEU A 140 9.18 -8.38 -3.47
N PRO A 141 9.85 -7.22 -3.27
CA PRO A 141 10.44 -6.89 -1.98
C PRO A 141 9.41 -6.75 -0.85
N PHE A 142 8.20 -6.30 -1.17
CA PHE A 142 7.12 -6.21 -0.19
C PHE A 142 6.64 -7.60 0.23
N GLY A 143 6.41 -8.50 -0.73
CA GLY A 143 5.99 -9.87 -0.43
C GLY A 143 7.05 -10.68 0.33
N GLN A 144 8.33 -10.51 -0.01
CA GLN A 144 9.44 -11.09 0.76
C GLN A 144 9.46 -10.60 2.22
N TRP A 145 9.29 -9.29 2.44
CA TRP A 145 9.19 -8.71 3.78
C TRP A 145 7.98 -9.25 4.54
N VAL A 146 6.80 -9.34 3.89
CA VAL A 146 5.58 -9.89 4.49
C VAL A 146 5.80 -11.33 4.94
N LYS A 147 6.39 -12.17 4.08
CA LYS A 147 6.68 -13.57 4.40
C LYS A 147 7.63 -13.68 5.60
N ARG A 148 8.72 -12.92 5.59
CA ARG A 148 9.69 -12.90 6.68
C ARG A 148 9.06 -12.45 8.01
N ARG A 149 8.30 -11.34 8.01
CA ARG A 149 7.65 -10.83 9.23
C ARG A 149 6.62 -11.80 9.81
N ARG A 150 5.92 -12.58 8.97
CA ARG A 150 5.01 -13.63 9.45
C ARG A 150 5.77 -14.77 10.14
N GLN A 151 6.90 -15.18 9.57
CA GLN A 151 7.77 -16.22 10.17
C GLN A 151 8.30 -15.76 11.52
N GLU A 152 8.88 -14.56 11.58
CA GLU A 152 9.40 -13.97 12.83
C GLU A 152 8.32 -13.88 13.94
N ARG A 153 7.07 -13.55 13.59
CA ARG A 153 5.94 -13.54 14.55
C ARG A 153 5.46 -14.93 14.96
N ALA A 154 5.61 -15.94 14.10
CA ALA A 154 5.27 -17.31 14.44
C ALA A 154 6.31 -17.89 15.39
N GLU A 155 7.59 -17.60 15.15
CA GLU A 155 8.71 -17.98 16.00
C GLU A 155 8.66 -17.29 17.38
N SER A 156 8.29 -16.01 17.44
CA SER A 156 8.19 -15.27 18.71
C SER A 156 6.98 -15.66 19.58
N ARG A 157 6.12 -16.57 19.11
CA ARG A 157 4.95 -17.10 19.83
C ARG A 157 5.18 -18.50 20.40
N LEU A 158 6.33 -19.11 20.07
CA LEU A 158 6.82 -20.34 20.65
C LEU A 158 7.69 -20.02 21.88
#